data_AF-A0A3R9T691-F1
#
_entry.id   AF-A0A3R9T691-F1
#
_cell.length_a   1.000
_cell.length_b   1.000
_cell.length_c   1.000
_cell.angle_alpha   90.00
_cell.angle_beta   90.00
_cell.angle_gamma   90.00
#
_symmetry.space_group_name_H-M   'P 1'
#
loop_
_entity.id
_entity.type
_entity.pdbx_description
1 polymer ?
#
loop_
_entity_poly.entity_id
_entity_poly.type
_entity_poly.pdbx_seq_one_letter_code
_entity_poly.pdbx_strand_id
1 'polypeptide(L)'
;WHGYCTSVGNAARSILFDRQQAIEKSQAIEHANKIEDEITKKFIFNIIEKVYAIPQEELKTNPEALQEKIRKQMTDECLVTPHDKMPNYKKF
;
A
#
# COMPACT_ATOMS: atom_id res chain seq x y z
N TRP A 1 4.26 -13.53 9.01
CA TRP A 1 4.20 -12.07 9.17
C TRP A 1 5.16 -11.38 8.21
N HIS A 2 6.47 -11.61 8.29
CA HIS A 2 7.43 -10.92 7.42
C HIS A 2 7.09 -11.00 5.93
N GLY A 3 6.83 -12.20 5.40
CA GLY A 3 6.44 -12.36 3.98
C GLY A 3 5.11 -11.68 3.61
N TYR A 4 4.15 -11.60 4.54
CA TYR A 4 2.91 -10.83 4.35
C TYR A 4 3.22 -9.34 4.25
N CYS A 5 4.04 -8.81 5.17
CA CYS A 5 4.43 -7.41 5.16
C CYS A 5 5.24 -7.03 3.92
N THR A 6 6.04 -7.96 3.36
CA THR A 6 6.65 -7.76 2.04
C THR A 6 5.59 -7.55 0.96
N SER A 7 4.52 -8.35 0.95
CA SER A 7 3.38 -8.18 0.03
C SER A 7 2.64 -6.87 0.27
N VAL A 8 2.45 -6.44 1.52
CA VAL A 8 1.86 -5.13 1.87
C VAL A 8 2.71 -3.98 1.32
N GLY A 9 4.03 -4.05 1.50
CA GLY A 9 4.95 -3.08 0.91
C GLY A 9 4.86 -3.03 -0.62
N ASN A 10 4.81 -4.19 -1.27
CA ASN A 10 4.65 -4.28 -2.73
C ASN A 10 3.32 -3.69 -3.21
N ALA A 11 2.22 -3.93 -2.47
CA ALA A 11 0.94 -3.30 -2.75
C ALA A 11 1.03 -1.76 -2.66
N ALA A 12 1.75 -1.24 -1.66
CA ALA A 12 1.98 0.20 -1.53
C ALA A 12 2.75 0.79 -2.70
N ARG A 13 3.77 0.07 -3.20
CA ARG A 13 4.47 0.45 -4.43
C ARG A 13 3.53 0.51 -5.63
N SER A 14 2.69 -0.51 -5.82
CA SER A 14 1.73 -0.57 -6.92
C SER A 14 0.69 0.56 -6.83
N ILE A 15 0.13 0.83 -5.66
CA ILE A 15 -0.86 1.90 -5.46
C ILE A 15 -0.24 3.28 -5.74
N LEU A 16 1.01 3.50 -5.35
CA LEU A 16 1.72 4.75 -5.71
C LEU A 16 1.99 4.84 -7.21
N PHE A 17 2.37 3.74 -7.85
CA PHE A 17 2.52 3.69 -9.30
C PHE A 17 1.21 4.03 -10.01
N ASP A 18 0.08 3.45 -9.58
CA ASP A 18 -1.25 3.75 -10.09
C ASP A 18 -1.61 5.23 -9.95
N ARG A 19 -1.29 5.83 -8.80
CA ARG A 19 -1.48 7.27 -8.59
C ARG A 19 -0.59 8.11 -9.51
N GLN A 20 0.65 7.69 -9.76
CA GLN A 20 1.53 8.36 -10.74
C GLN A 20 0.97 8.28 -12.16
N GLN A 21 0.18 7.24 -12.48
CA GLN A 21 -0.59 7.10 -13.71
C GLN A 21 -1.96 7.81 -13.69
N ALA A 22 -2.19 8.70 -12.71
CA ALA A 22 -3.41 9.49 -12.55
C ALA A 22 -4.69 8.67 -12.29
N ILE A 23 -4.57 7.47 -11.72
CA ILE A 23 -5.73 6.77 -11.15
C ILE A 23 -6.28 7.60 -9.99
N GLU A 24 -7.61 7.71 -9.92
CA GLU A 24 -8.28 8.47 -8.86
C GLU A 24 -8.39 7.68 -7.55
N LYS A 25 -8.43 8.43 -6.43
CA LYS A 25 -8.59 7.84 -5.10
C LYS A 25 -9.86 6.99 -4.99
N SER A 26 -10.94 7.43 -5.61
CA SER A 26 -12.23 6.73 -5.70
C SER A 26 -12.08 5.32 -6.28
N GLN A 27 -11.33 5.18 -7.37
CA GLN A 27 -11.07 3.90 -8.05
C GLN A 27 -10.19 2.99 -7.20
N ALA A 28 -9.16 3.55 -6.55
CA ALA A 28 -8.32 2.79 -5.62
C ALA A 28 -9.14 2.25 -4.43
N ILE A 29 -10.04 3.07 -3.89
CA ILE A 29 -10.98 2.67 -2.82
C ILE A 29 -11.93 1.57 -3.29
N GLU A 30 -12.50 1.70 -4.49
CA GLU A 30 -13.38 0.68 -5.07
C GLU A 30 -12.66 -0.68 -5.21
N HIS A 31 -11.41 -0.66 -5.68
CA HIS A 31 -10.60 -1.87 -5.78
C HIS A 31 -10.31 -2.48 -4.40
N ALA A 32 -9.90 -1.65 -3.42
CA ALA A 32 -9.63 -2.10 -2.05
C ALA A 32 -10.86 -2.67 -1.34
N ASN A 33 -12.07 -2.22 -1.70
CA ASN A 33 -13.31 -2.74 -1.12
C ASN A 33 -13.58 -4.21 -1.46
N LYS A 34 -12.98 -4.73 -2.53
CA LYS A 34 -13.09 -6.15 -2.94
C LYS A 34 -12.26 -7.10 -2.07
N ILE A 35 -11.42 -6.57 -1.18
CA ILE A 35 -10.64 -7.38 -0.24
C ILE A 35 -11.56 -7.84 0.90
N GLU A 36 -11.63 -9.16 1.10
CA GLU A 36 -12.45 -9.78 2.15
C GLU A 36 -11.73 -9.81 3.51
N ASP A 37 -10.40 -9.99 3.50
CA ASP A 37 -9.61 -10.04 4.73
C ASP A 37 -9.49 -8.64 5.36
N GLU A 38 -10.14 -8.46 6.51
CA GLU A 38 -10.23 -7.17 7.22
C GLU A 38 -8.87 -6.58 7.60
N ILE A 39 -7.88 -7.41 7.93
CA ILE A 39 -6.54 -6.93 8.29
C ILE A 39 -5.87 -6.33 7.05
N THR A 40 -5.90 -7.07 5.94
CA THR A 40 -5.35 -6.63 4.65
C THR A 40 -6.08 -5.42 4.12
N LYS A 41 -7.41 -5.41 4.20
CA LYS A 41 -8.24 -4.26 3.83
C LYS A 41 -7.81 -3.01 4.58
N LYS A 42 -7.63 -3.08 5.91
CA LYS A 42 -7.16 -1.96 6.73
C LYS A 42 -5.78 -1.44 6.30
N PHE A 43 -4.81 -2.33 6.05
CA PHE A 43 -3.50 -1.92 5.56
C PHE A 43 -3.60 -1.21 4.21
N ILE A 44 -4.37 -1.75 3.27
CA ILE A 44 -4.54 -1.18 1.93
C ILE A 44 -5.24 0.19 1.99
N PHE A 45 -6.25 0.36 2.84
CA PHE A 45 -6.86 1.68 3.04
C PHE A 45 -5.88 2.70 3.61
N ASN A 46 -5.09 2.33 4.62
CA ASN A 46 -4.05 3.20 5.18
C ASN A 46 -3.02 3.60 4.11
N ILE A 47 -2.59 2.65 3.28
CA ILE A 47 -1.71 2.90 2.14
C ILE A 47 -2.34 3.91 1.18
N ILE A 48 -3.62 3.73 0.80
CA ILE A 48 -4.32 4.66 -0.10
C ILE A 48 -4.36 6.06 0.51
N GLU A 49 -4.72 6.20 1.79
CA GLU A 49 -4.73 7.51 2.45
C GLU A 49 -3.36 8.19 2.41
N LYS A 50 -2.30 7.47 2.77
CA LYS A 50 -0.92 7.99 2.76
C LYS A 50 -0.44 8.32 1.36
N VAL A 51 -0.65 7.41 0.41
CA VAL A 51 -0.23 7.59 -0.98
C VAL A 51 -0.94 8.79 -1.56
N TYR A 52 -2.24 8.99 -1.34
CA TYR A 52 -2.99 10.11 -1.91
C TYR A 52 -2.80 11.45 -1.18
N ALA A 53 -2.21 11.45 0.01
CA ALA A 53 -1.79 12.66 0.71
C ALA A 53 -0.50 13.28 0.14
N ILE A 54 0.30 12.55 -0.64
CA ILE A 54 1.55 13.06 -1.23
C ILE A 54 1.23 14.22 -2.21
N PRO A 55 1.94 15.36 -2.18
CA PRO A 55 1.74 16.44 -3.16
C PRO A 55 1.98 15.99 -4.60
N GLN A 56 1.25 16.59 -5.55
CA GLN A 56 1.35 16.21 -6.97
C GLN A 56 2.75 16.51 -7.55
N GLU A 57 3.46 17.51 -7.02
CA GLU A 57 4.83 17.81 -7.46
C GLU A 57 5.80 16.67 -7.10
N GLU A 58 5.68 16.11 -5.89
CA GLU A 58 6.56 15.04 -5.39
C GLU A 58 6.41 13.74 -6.18
N LEU A 59 5.23 13.48 -6.76
CA LEU A 59 4.98 12.29 -7.57
C LEU A 59 5.84 12.21 -8.83
N LYS A 60 6.31 13.36 -9.35
CA LYS A 60 7.01 13.46 -10.64
C LYS A 60 8.53 13.60 -10.52
N THR A 61 9.04 14.04 -9.37
CA THR A 61 10.47 14.38 -9.22
C THR A 61 11.39 13.16 -9.32
N ASN A 62 11.08 12.10 -8.57
CA ASN A 62 11.81 10.83 -8.64
C ASN A 62 10.86 9.67 -8.35
N PRO A 63 10.07 9.24 -9.34
CA PRO A 63 8.94 8.34 -9.13
C PRO A 63 9.36 6.97 -8.59
N GLU A 64 10.49 6.44 -9.05
CA GLU A 64 11.01 5.13 -8.62
C GLU A 64 11.56 5.18 -7.19
N ALA A 65 12.30 6.24 -6.84
CA ALA A 65 12.79 6.39 -5.47
C ALA A 65 11.64 6.58 -4.48
N LEU A 66 10.59 7.32 -4.87
CA LEU A 66 9.39 7.49 -4.05
C LEU A 66 8.63 6.17 -3.88
N GLN A 67 8.50 5.39 -4.96
CA GLN A 67 7.95 4.02 -4.93
C GLN A 67 8.69 3.13 -3.93
N GLU A 68 10.02 3.10 -4.00
CA GLU A 68 10.83 2.27 -3.11
C GLU A 68 10.79 2.76 -1.66
N LYS A 69 10.76 4.08 -1.44
CA LYS A 69 10.59 4.69 -0.12
C LYS A 69 9.27 4.25 0.52
N ILE A 70 8.15 4.38 -0.21
CA ILE A 70 6.83 3.97 0.28
C ILE A 70 6.77 2.45 0.50
N ARG A 71 7.35 1.64 -0.41
CA ARG A 71 7.44 0.18 -0.25
C ARG A 71 8.10 -0.20 1.08
N LYS A 72 9.28 0.37 1.36
CA LYS A 72 10.03 0.13 2.61
C LYS A 72 9.23 0.59 3.82
N GLN A 73 8.75 1.83 3.80
CA GLN A 73 7.99 2.40 4.92
C GLN A 73 6.79 1.55 5.29
N MET A 74 5.98 1.12 4.30
CA MET A 74 4.79 0.31 4.58
C MET A 74 5.14 -1.13 4.98
N THR A 75 6.25 -1.67 4.49
CA THR A 75 6.77 -2.97 4.96
C THR A 75 7.14 -2.87 6.44
N ASP A 76 7.92 -1.85 6.82
CA ASP A 76 8.42 -1.67 8.18
C ASP A 76 7.29 -1.37 9.16
N GLU A 77 6.33 -0.51 8.77
CA GLU A 77 5.12 -0.26 9.56
C GLU A 77 4.28 -1.51 9.77
N CYS A 78 4.11 -2.35 8.74
CA CYS A 78 3.45 -3.64 8.89
C CYS A 78 4.23 -4.55 9.85
N LEU A 79 5.57 -4.63 9.73
CA LEU A 79 6.40 -5.50 10.57
C LEU A 79 6.24 -5.21 12.06
N VAL A 80 6.13 -3.93 12.44
CA VAL A 80 5.97 -3.51 13.84
C VAL A 80 4.50 -3.45 14.31
N THR A 81 3.54 -3.64 13.40
CA THR A 81 2.13 -3.65 13.76
C THR A 81 1.80 -4.92 14.57
N PRO A 82 1.21 -4.79 15.78
CA PRO A 82 0.77 -5.94 16.56
C PRO A 82 -0.21 -6.80 15.77
N HIS A 83 -0.02 -8.12 15.81
CA HIS A 83 -0.84 -9.07 15.08
C HIS A 83 -1.06 -10.34 15.90
N ASP A 84 -2.32 -10.68 16.13
CA ASP A 84 -2.69 -11.91 16.85
C ASP A 84 -2.96 -13.08 15.89
N LYS A 85 -3.26 -12.78 14.62
CA LYS A 85 -3.61 -13.76 13.59
C LYS A 85 -2.92 -13.43 12.28
N MET A 86 -2.52 -14.47 11.54
CA MET A 86 -2.04 -14.30 10.17
C MET A 86 -3.25 -14.01 9.26
N PRO A 87 -3.19 -12.94 8.45
CA PRO A 87 -4.18 -12.69 7.41
C PRO A 87 -4.29 -13.88 6.46
N ASN A 88 -5.48 -14.12 5.91
CA ASN A 88 -5.65 -15.12 4.86
C ASN A 88 -5.12 -14.54 3.54
N TYR A 89 -3.79 -14.52 3.40
CA TYR A 89 -3.13 -13.96 2.24
C TYR A 89 -2.56 -15.08 1.36
N LYS A 90 -2.90 -15.04 0.07
CA LYS A 90 -2.28 -15.91 -0.92
C LYS A 90 -0.87 -15.41 -1.14
N LYS A 91 0.13 -16.29 -1.04
CA LYS A 91 1.50 -15.97 -1.49
C LYS A 91 1.41 -15.72 -3.00
N PHE A 92 1.70 -14.49 -3.41
CA PHE A 92 1.87 -14.14 -4.82
C PHE A 92 3.26 -14.56 -5.29
#